data_AF-A0A359DAL0-F1
#
_entry.id   AF-A0A359DAL0-F1
#
_cell.length_a   1.000
_cell.length_b   1.000
_cell.length_c   1.000
_cell.angle_alpha   90.00
_cell.angle_beta   90.00
_cell.angle_gamma   90.00
#
_symmetry.space_group_name_H-M   'P 1'
#
loop_
_entity.id
_entity.type
_entity.pdbx_description
1 polymer ?
#
loop_
_entity_poly.entity_id
_entity_poly.type
_entity_poly.pdbx_seq_one_letter_code
_entity_poly.pdbx_strand_id
1 'polypeptide(L)'
;MKTAILFGSIAIVLTGCTWTAATEVAPGQYAITSHGSVFNSREELLGKISRKAEKVCSGKPYKLEGDSNANMVVATKTQFGDTPTTVLGLTAICDDSTE
;
A
#
# COMPACT_ATOMS: atom_id res chain seq x y z
N MET A 1 -22.84 31.26 21.78
CA MET A 1 -21.70 30.84 20.92
C MET A 1 -21.24 29.45 21.36
N LYS A 2 -21.88 28.33 20.92
CA LYS A 2 -21.47 26.96 21.33
C LYS A 2 -21.74 25.84 20.31
N THR A 3 -22.36 26.11 19.16
CA THR A 3 -22.85 25.05 18.26
C THR A 3 -22.03 24.83 16.98
N ALA A 4 -20.95 25.60 16.76
CA ALA A 4 -20.21 25.56 15.49
C ALA A 4 -19.07 24.52 15.42
N ILE A 5 -18.75 23.80 16.50
CA ILE A 5 -17.54 22.96 16.56
C ILE A 5 -17.80 21.50 16.10
N LEU A 6 -19.05 21.05 16.01
CA LEU A 6 -19.34 19.63 15.76
C LEU A 6 -19.37 19.19 14.28
N PHE A 7 -19.32 20.10 13.31
CA PHE A 7 -19.40 19.73 11.88
C PHE A 7 -18.04 19.39 11.25
N GLY A 8 -16.92 19.66 11.92
CA GLY A 8 -15.58 19.41 11.36
C GLY A 8 -15.09 17.96 11.46
N SER A 9 -15.64 17.16 12.38
CA SER A 9 -15.06 15.85 12.74
C SER A 9 -15.49 14.69 11.84
N ILE A 10 -16.52 14.86 11.00
CA ILE A 10 -17.06 13.76 10.16
C ILE A 10 -16.27 13.57 8.86
N ALA A 11 -15.55 14.59 8.38
CA ALA A 11 -14.88 14.53 7.08
C ALA A 11 -13.59 13.68 7.05
N ILE A 12 -13.00 13.33 8.20
CA ILE A 12 -11.69 12.64 8.26
C ILE A 12 -11.82 11.11 8.13
N VAL A 13 -13.04 10.54 8.19
CA VAL A 13 -13.24 9.09 8.28
C VAL A 13 -13.38 8.40 6.90
N LEU A 14 -13.51 9.16 5.81
CA LEU A 14 -13.72 8.60 4.45
C LEU A 14 -12.42 8.36 3.67
N THR A 15 -11.26 8.70 4.21
CA THR A 15 -9.99 8.22 3.64
C THR A 15 -9.84 6.75 4.03
N GLY A 16 -10.36 5.86 3.18
CA GLY A 16 -10.24 4.42 3.37
C GLY A 16 -8.81 4.05 3.77
N CYS A 17 -8.66 3.39 4.91
CA CYS A 17 -7.35 3.05 5.44
C CYS A 17 -6.61 2.16 4.44
N THR A 18 -5.62 2.72 3.74
CA THR A 18 -4.75 1.94 2.88
C THR A 18 -3.65 1.34 3.73
N TRP A 19 -3.39 0.04 3.58
CA TRP A 19 -2.32 -0.63 4.31
C TRP A 19 -1.37 -1.31 3.33
N THR A 20 -0.07 -1.26 3.62
CA THR A 20 0.97 -1.85 2.79
C THR A 20 1.79 -2.82 3.64
N ALA A 21 1.75 -4.09 3.24
CA ALA A 21 2.51 -5.18 3.85
C ALA A 21 3.84 -5.36 3.12
N ALA A 22 4.85 -5.84 3.84
CA ALA A 22 6.06 -6.39 3.23
C ALA A 22 6.39 -7.69 3.95
N THR A 23 6.66 -8.74 3.19
CA THR A 23 7.01 -10.07 3.68
C THR A 23 8.32 -10.48 3.02
N GLU A 24 9.32 -10.88 3.81
CA GLU A 24 10.56 -11.42 3.27
C GLU A 24 10.29 -12.79 2.64
N VAL A 25 10.64 -12.94 1.36
CA VAL A 25 10.45 -14.18 0.59
C VAL A 25 11.76 -14.92 0.34
N ALA A 26 12.87 -14.18 0.32
CA ALA A 26 14.23 -14.69 0.25
C ALA A 26 15.20 -13.62 0.81
N PRO A 27 16.46 -13.96 1.12
CA PRO A 27 17.44 -12.97 1.56
C PRO A 27 17.54 -11.80 0.57
N GLY A 28 17.27 -10.58 1.05
CA GLY A 28 17.28 -9.38 0.21
C GLY A 28 16.06 -9.21 -0.72
N GLN A 29 15.05 -10.09 -0.63
CA GLN A 29 13.85 -10.03 -1.46
C GLN A 29 12.58 -9.97 -0.60
N TYR A 30 11.75 -8.98 -0.87
CA TYR A 30 10.55 -8.68 -0.11
C TYR A 30 9.34 -8.62 -1.03
N ALA A 31 8.36 -9.50 -0.81
CA ALA A 31 7.05 -9.36 -1.43
C ALA A 31 6.27 -8.23 -0.72
N ILE A 32 5.92 -7.20 -1.47
CA ILE A 32 5.22 -6.01 -0.96
C ILE A 32 3.83 -5.96 -1.58
N THR A 33 2.81 -5.99 -0.75
CA THR A 33 1.41 -5.87 -1.17
C THR A 33 0.82 -4.58 -0.61
N SER A 34 0.24 -3.77 -1.48
CA SER A 34 -0.48 -2.57 -1.10
C SER A 34 -1.97 -2.78 -1.32
N HIS A 35 -2.73 -2.64 -0.24
CA HIS A 35 -4.18 -2.71 -0.24
C HIS A 35 -4.74 -1.30 -0.09
N GLY A 36 -5.61 -0.93 -1.01
CA GLY A 36 -6.32 0.35 -1.00
C GLY A 36 -7.80 0.17 -1.29
N SER A 37 -8.52 1.30 -1.24
CA SER A 37 -9.87 1.38 -1.77
C SER A 37 -9.86 1.23 -3.30
N VAL A 38 -11.00 0.83 -3.88
CA VAL A 38 -11.19 0.84 -5.34
C VAL A 38 -10.99 2.23 -5.95
N PHE A 39 -11.17 3.28 -5.16
CA PHE A 39 -10.95 4.66 -5.61
C PHE A 39 -9.48 5.07 -5.66
N ASN A 40 -8.54 4.27 -5.12
CA ASN A 40 -7.12 4.60 -5.20
C ASN A 40 -6.58 4.34 -6.60
N SER A 41 -5.78 5.28 -7.11
CA SER A 41 -5.11 5.08 -8.40
C SER A 41 -3.97 4.07 -8.27
N ARG A 42 -3.62 3.46 -9.40
CA ARG A 42 -2.50 2.53 -9.49
C ARG A 42 -1.18 3.19 -9.09
N GLU A 43 -0.98 4.42 -9.56
CA GLU A 43 0.22 5.21 -9.31
C GLU A 43 0.38 5.48 -7.81
N GLU A 44 -0.72 5.68 -7.09
CA GLU A 44 -0.70 5.83 -5.63
C GLU A 44 -0.29 4.52 -4.93
N LEU A 45 -0.82 3.37 -5.38
CA LEU A 45 -0.45 2.06 -4.84
C LEU A 45 1.02 1.73 -5.11
N LEU A 46 1.50 1.99 -6.33
CA LEU A 46 2.91 1.86 -6.71
C LEU A 46 3.80 2.75 -5.85
N GLY A 47 3.40 4.01 -5.63
CA GLY A 47 4.14 4.92 -4.75
C GLY A 47 4.21 4.42 -3.30
N LYS A 48 3.15 3.78 -2.80
CA LYS A 48 3.16 3.15 -1.45
C LYS A 48 4.08 1.93 -1.40
N ILE A 49 4.06 1.09 -2.44
CA ILE A 49 4.97 -0.06 -2.56
C ILE A 49 6.42 0.41 -2.60
N SER A 50 6.73 1.42 -3.42
CA SER A 50 8.08 2.00 -3.54
C SER A 50 8.58 2.57 -2.21
N ARG A 51 7.77 3.37 -1.49
CA ARG A 51 8.14 3.85 -0.14
C ARG A 51 8.38 2.72 0.85
N LYS A 52 7.61 1.63 0.76
CA LYS A 52 7.80 0.46 1.61
C LYS A 52 9.07 -0.30 1.24
N ALA A 53 9.37 -0.45 -0.05
CA ALA A 53 10.59 -1.06 -0.58
C ALA A 53 11.84 -0.33 -0.08
N GLU A 54 11.87 0.99 -0.20
CA GLU A 54 12.95 1.83 0.32
C GLU A 54 13.18 1.59 1.83
N LYS A 55 12.07 1.49 2.59
CA LYS A 55 12.13 1.26 4.03
C LYS A 55 12.68 -0.13 4.38
N VAL A 56 12.25 -1.19 3.69
CA VAL A 56 12.74 -2.56 3.96
C VAL A 56 14.16 -2.78 3.46
N CYS A 57 14.56 -2.08 2.40
CA CYS A 57 15.93 -2.09 1.90
C CYS A 57 16.85 -1.12 2.67
N SER A 58 16.39 -0.50 3.76
CA SER A 58 17.18 0.45 4.58
C SER A 58 17.81 1.60 3.76
N GLY A 59 17.10 2.08 2.72
CA GLY A 59 17.59 3.13 1.83
C GLY A 59 18.62 2.68 0.78
N LYS A 60 18.94 1.38 0.70
CA LYS A 60 19.75 0.82 -0.39
C LYS A 60 19.01 0.90 -1.74
N PRO A 61 19.73 0.89 -2.88
CA PRO A 61 19.11 0.73 -4.17
C PRO A 61 18.26 -0.55 -4.20
N TYR A 62 17.12 -0.49 -4.88
CA TYR A 62 16.24 -1.66 -5.00
C TYR A 62 15.58 -1.69 -6.38
N LYS A 63 15.22 -2.90 -6.81
CA LYS A 63 14.46 -3.15 -8.03
C LYS A 63 13.09 -3.69 -7.66
N LEU A 64 12.04 -3.19 -8.31
CA LEU A 64 10.70 -3.77 -8.20
C LEU A 64 10.48 -4.73 -9.36
N GLU A 65 10.21 -5.99 -9.07
CA GLU A 65 9.86 -7.04 -10.02
C GLU A 65 8.41 -7.50 -9.84
N GLY A 66 7.75 -7.79 -10.96
CA GLY A 66 6.33 -8.16 -11.01
C GLY A 66 5.56 -7.30 -12.01
N ASP A 67 4.30 -7.65 -12.23
CA ASP A 67 3.44 -6.90 -13.13
C ASP A 67 2.82 -5.69 -12.40
N SER A 68 3.34 -4.50 -12.72
CA SER A 68 2.81 -3.23 -12.21
C SER A 68 1.41 -2.90 -12.72
N ASN A 69 0.87 -3.66 -13.68
CA ASN A 69 -0.50 -3.56 -14.18
C ASN A 69 -1.44 -4.59 -13.58
N ALA A 70 -0.95 -5.55 -12.78
CA ALA A 70 -1.75 -6.61 -12.15
C ALA A 70 -2.50 -6.10 -10.90
N ASN A 71 -3.20 -4.98 -11.03
CA ASN A 71 -4.14 -4.53 -10.01
C ASN A 71 -5.32 -5.49 -9.93
N MET A 72 -5.52 -6.10 -8.77
CA MET A 72 -6.64 -6.99 -8.52
C MET A 72 -7.67 -6.31 -7.63
N VAL A 73 -8.94 -6.32 -8.03
CA VAL A 73 -10.04 -5.92 -7.14
C VAL A 73 -10.48 -7.15 -6.35
N VAL A 74 -10.35 -7.08 -5.03
CA VAL A 74 -10.66 -8.16 -4.09
C VAL A 74 -11.75 -7.70 -3.14
N ALA A 75 -12.74 -8.55 -2.89
CA ALA A 75 -13.71 -8.37 -1.82
C ALA A 75 -13.03 -8.65 -0.47
N THR A 76 -12.64 -7.60 0.25
CA THR A 76 -12.09 -7.70 1.59
C THR A 76 -13.21 -7.70 2.61
N LYS A 77 -13.26 -8.76 3.44
CA LYS A 77 -14.20 -8.85 4.56
C LYS A 77 -13.86 -7.81 5.62
N THR A 78 -14.83 -6.94 5.91
CA THR A 78 -14.76 -5.96 6.99
C THR A 78 -15.91 -6.16 7.96
N GLN A 79 -15.91 -5.41 9.06
CA GLN A 79 -17.01 -5.37 10.02
C GLN A 79 -18.37 -4.95 9.41
N PHE A 80 -18.35 -4.33 8.21
CA PHE A 80 -19.54 -3.90 7.48
C PHE A 80 -19.92 -4.86 6.34
N GLY A 81 -19.24 -6.00 6.21
CA GLY A 81 -19.42 -6.96 5.11
C GLY A 81 -18.29 -6.90 4.08
N ASP A 82 -18.54 -7.49 2.91
CA ASP A 82 -17.59 -7.53 1.80
C ASP A 82 -17.45 -6.15 1.16
N THR A 83 -16.28 -5.53 1.34
CA THR A 83 -15.96 -4.24 0.72
C THR A 83 -14.98 -4.45 -0.42
N PRO A 84 -15.22 -3.84 -1.60
CA PRO A 84 -14.29 -3.98 -2.70
C PRO A 84 -13.03 -3.15 -2.41
N THR A 85 -11.87 -3.76 -2.58
CA THR A 85 -10.54 -3.18 -2.33
C THR A 85 -9.61 -3.50 -3.48
N THR A 86 -8.69 -2.61 -3.79
CA THR A 86 -7.66 -2.85 -4.81
C THR A 86 -6.41 -3.36 -4.13
N VAL A 87 -5.81 -4.42 -4.68
CA VAL A 87 -4.56 -5.00 -4.22
C VAL A 87 -3.57 -4.97 -5.37
N LEU A 88 -2.37 -4.46 -5.10
CA LEU A 88 -1.22 -4.54 -6.00
C LEU A 88 -0.05 -5.17 -5.27
N GLY A 89 0.57 -6.18 -5.86
CA GLY A 89 1.71 -6.89 -5.30
C GLY A 89 2.93 -6.78 -6.23
N LEU A 90 4.07 -6.39 -5.67
CA LEU A 90 5.37 -6.41 -6.35
C LEU A 90 6.44 -6.97 -5.41
N THR A 91 7.49 -7.54 -5.98
CA THR A 91 8.66 -8.01 -5.23
C THR A 91 9.74 -6.94 -5.29
N ALA A 92 10.16 -6.44 -4.14
CA ALA A 92 11.33 -5.59 -4.02
C ALA A 92 12.58 -6.47 -3.83
N ILE A 93 13.56 -6.32 -4.71
CA ILE A 93 14.88 -6.92 -4.61
C ILE A 93 15.82 -5.80 -4.18
N CYS A 94 16.30 -5.86 -2.95
CA CYS A 94 17.31 -4.93 -2.46
C CYS A 94 18.64 -5.28 -3.12
N ASP A 95 19.30 -4.29 -3.69
CA ASP A 95 20.65 -4.47 -4.22
C ASP A 95 21.64 -4.35 -3.06
N ASP A 96 22.53 -5.33 -2.98
CA ASP A 96 23.65 -5.33 -2.03
C ASP A 96 24.92 -4.75 -2.65
N SER A 97 24.82 -4.10 -3.82
CA SER A 97 25.88 -3.30 -4.44
C SER A 97 26.29 -2.15 -3.50
N THR A 98 27.14 -2.53 -2.56
CA THR A 98 28.15 -1.67 -1.96
C THR A 98 29.19 -1.49 -3.06
N GLU A 99 28.99 -0.47 -3.90
CA GLU A 99 30.12 0.14 -4.62
C GLU A 99 30.86 1.08 -3.65
#